data_AF-A0AAX2UMR4-F1
#
_entry.id   AF-A0AAX2UMR4-F1
#
_cell.length_a   1.000
_cell.length_b   1.000
_cell.length_c   1.000
_cell.angle_alpha   90.00
_cell.angle_beta   90.00
_cell.angle_gamma   90.00
#
_symmetry.space_group_name_H-M   'P 1'
#
loop_
_entity.id
_entity.type
_entity.pdbx_description
1 polymer ?
#
loop_
_entity_poly.entity_id
_entity_poly.type
_entity_poly.pdbx_seq_one_letter_code
_entity_poly.pdbx_strand_id
1 'polypeptide(L)'
;MKKNIVFLIFILGFLATSAFAGNTDSIGAKGLWDTVSGWLNDTYVSRIIALLLFCVGVWRAFAGSILQFFLMLGFAVLVTQGTTIIETINAATF
;
A
#
# COMPACT_ATOMS: atom_id res chain seq x y z
N MET A 1 12.09 -19.62 -18.55
CA MET A 1 11.98 -19.49 -17.08
C MET A 1 11.57 -18.07 -16.63
N LYS A 2 12.19 -16.98 -17.12
CA LYS A 2 11.83 -15.59 -16.72
C LYS A 2 10.37 -15.20 -16.98
N LYS A 3 9.78 -15.61 -18.12
CA LYS A 3 8.37 -15.32 -18.45
C LYS A 3 7.36 -15.97 -17.50
N ASN A 4 7.64 -17.20 -17.03
CA ASN A 4 6.74 -17.92 -16.12
C ASN A 4 6.72 -17.31 -14.72
N ILE A 5 7.85 -16.76 -14.25
CA ILE A 5 7.94 -16.06 -12.95
C ILE A 5 7.15 -14.76 -12.98
N VAL A 6 7.26 -13.98 -14.07
CA VAL A 6 6.48 -12.74 -14.23
C VAL A 6 4.98 -13.03 -14.26
N PHE A 7 4.57 -14.08 -14.96
CA PHE A 7 3.17 -14.52 -14.99
C PHE A 7 2.68 -14.99 -13.61
N LEU A 8 3.53 -15.71 -12.85
CA LEU A 8 3.21 -16.13 -11.49
C LEU A 8 3.06 -14.95 -10.53
N ILE A 9 3.94 -13.94 -10.63
CA ILE A 9 3.85 -12.70 -9.85
C ILE A 9 2.57 -11.94 -10.22
N PHE A 10 2.20 -11.92 -11.50
CA PHE A 10 0.97 -11.28 -11.95
C PHE A 10 -0.27 -11.99 -11.42
N ILE A 11 -0.29 -13.33 -11.42
CA ILE A 11 -1.39 -14.12 -10.84
C ILE A 11 -1.45 -13.95 -9.32
N LEU A 12 -0.31 -14.01 -8.61
CA LEU A 12 -0.28 -13.85 -7.16
C LEU A 12 -0.63 -12.42 -6.75
N GLY A 13 -0.18 -11.43 -7.50
CA GLY A 13 -0.57 -10.03 -7.34
C GLY A 13 -2.04 -9.81 -7.65
N PHE A 14 -2.58 -10.44 -8.68
CA PHE A 14 -4.01 -10.38 -9.03
C PHE A 14 -4.87 -11.08 -7.99
N LEU A 15 -4.48 -12.26 -7.51
CA LEU A 15 -5.20 -13.01 -6.47
C LEU A 15 -5.14 -12.29 -5.12
N ALA A 16 -4.01 -11.71 -4.76
CA ALA A 16 -3.91 -10.84 -3.58
C ALA A 16 -4.81 -9.62 -3.76
N THR A 17 -4.74 -8.94 -4.91
CA THR A 17 -5.58 -7.77 -5.20
C THR A 17 -7.06 -8.16 -5.23
N SER A 18 -7.45 -9.32 -5.74
CA SER A 18 -8.86 -9.76 -5.78
C SER A 18 -9.37 -10.26 -4.42
N ALA A 19 -8.49 -10.80 -3.59
CA ALA A 19 -8.83 -11.18 -2.21
C ALA A 19 -8.92 -9.95 -1.27
N PHE A 20 -8.20 -8.87 -1.59
CA PHE A 20 -8.25 -7.59 -0.85
C PHE A 20 -9.18 -6.54 -1.48
N ALA A 21 -9.55 -6.67 -2.76
CA ALA A 21 -10.57 -5.85 -3.42
C ALA A 21 -11.95 -6.32 -2.94
N GLY A 22 -12.40 -5.73 -1.84
CA GLY A 22 -13.60 -6.10 -1.07
C GLY A 22 -14.94 -5.98 -1.77
N ASN A 23 -15.13 -6.66 -2.91
CA ASN A 23 -16.41 -6.75 -3.60
C ASN A 23 -17.24 -7.99 -3.20
N THR A 24 -16.66 -8.98 -2.51
CA THR A 24 -17.40 -10.14 -1.98
C THR A 24 -16.92 -10.54 -0.59
N ASP A 25 -17.87 -10.75 0.33
CA ASP A 25 -17.71 -11.19 1.74
C ASP A 25 -17.18 -12.63 1.87
N SER A 26 -16.26 -13.07 1.02
CA SER A 26 -15.80 -14.47 0.99
C SER A 26 -14.80 -14.81 2.10
N ILE A 27 -14.14 -13.81 2.71
CA ILE A 27 -13.04 -14.01 3.69
C ILE A 27 -13.29 -13.25 5.01
N GLY A 28 -14.40 -12.50 5.15
CA GLY A 28 -14.61 -11.60 6.29
C GLY A 28 -13.64 -10.40 6.33
N ALA A 29 -12.80 -10.26 5.30
CA ALA A 29 -11.82 -9.19 5.15
C ALA A 29 -12.46 -7.82 4.86
N LYS A 30 -13.74 -7.78 4.49
CA LYS A 30 -14.47 -6.55 4.21
C LYS A 30 -14.51 -5.61 5.42
N GLY A 31 -14.85 -6.12 6.61
CA GLY A 31 -14.85 -5.30 7.83
C GLY A 31 -13.45 -4.78 8.22
N LEU A 32 -12.41 -5.58 7.99
CA LEU A 32 -11.03 -5.15 8.18
C LEU A 32 -10.63 -4.09 7.16
N TRP A 33 -10.99 -4.27 5.90
CA TRP A 33 -10.75 -3.30 4.83
C TRP A 33 -11.51 -1.99 5.05
N ASP A 34 -12.76 -2.03 5.49
CA ASP A 34 -13.57 -0.85 5.81
C ASP A 34 -12.96 -0.07 6.99
N THR A 35 -12.43 -0.79 7.99
CA THR A 35 -11.73 -0.16 9.12
C THR A 35 -10.42 0.49 8.68
N VAL A 36 -9.59 -0.24 7.93
CA VAL A 36 -8.29 0.26 7.44
C VAL A 36 -8.47 1.41 6.45
N SER A 37 -9.43 1.30 5.53
CA SER A 37 -9.77 2.38 4.60
C SER A 37 -10.33 3.59 5.33
N GLY A 38 -11.12 3.40 6.41
CA GLY A 38 -11.54 4.49 7.30
C GLY A 38 -10.35 5.24 7.92
N TRP A 39 -9.34 4.51 8.41
CA TRP A 39 -8.12 5.12 8.97
C TRP A 39 -7.25 5.82 7.93
N LEU A 40 -7.18 5.28 6.71
CA LEU A 40 -6.42 5.89 5.62
C LEU A 40 -7.11 7.12 5.02
N ASN A 41 -8.44 7.17 5.04
CA ASN A 41 -9.23 8.32 4.61
C ASN A 41 -9.31 9.43 5.67
N ASP A 42 -9.07 9.12 6.95
CA ASP A 42 -8.96 10.12 8.00
C ASP A 42 -7.63 10.88 7.89
N THR A 43 -7.71 12.20 7.72
CA THR A 43 -6.55 13.09 7.54
C THR A 43 -5.57 13.07 8.71
N TYR A 44 -6.05 12.88 9.94
CA TYR A 44 -5.19 12.86 11.12
C TYR A 44 -4.54 11.49 11.30
N VAL A 45 -5.32 10.43 11.15
CA VAL A 45 -4.83 9.05 11.34
C VAL A 45 -3.82 8.67 10.25
N SER A 46 -4.10 9.03 8.99
CA SER A 46 -3.15 8.82 7.87
C SER A 46 -1.80 9.52 8.10
N ARG A 47 -1.80 10.76 8.61
CA ARG A 47 -0.55 11.48 8.95
C ARG A 47 0.22 10.81 10.07
N ILE A 48 -0.46 10.29 11.09
CA ILE A 48 0.17 9.54 12.19
C ILE A 48 0.83 8.26 11.65
N ILE A 49 0.11 7.49 10.81
CA ILE A 49 0.64 6.28 10.18
C ILE A 49 1.86 6.60 9.29
N ALA A 50 1.80 7.68 8.52
CA ALA A 50 2.91 8.12 7.69
C ALA A 50 4.16 8.50 8.52
N LEU A 51 3.96 9.16 9.66
CA LEU A 51 5.05 9.49 10.58
C LEU A 51 5.67 8.25 11.22
N LEU A 52 4.86 7.25 11.58
CA LEU A 52 5.35 5.96 12.07
C LEU A 52 6.20 5.25 11.00
N LEU A 53 5.72 5.21 9.75
CA LEU A 53 6.48 4.65 8.63
C LEU A 53 7.80 5.38 8.40
N PHE A 54 7.81 6.70 8.51
CA PHE A 54 9.04 7.51 8.45
C PHE A 54 10.01 7.13 9.57
N CYS A 55 9.56 7.07 10.82
CA CYS A 55 10.39 6.68 11.97
C CYS A 55 10.96 5.26 11.81
N VAL A 56 10.16 4.29 11.36
CA VAL A 56 10.60 2.93 11.05
C VAL A 56 11.64 2.95 9.92
N GLY A 57 11.42 3.73 8.87
CA GLY A 57 12.38 3.93 7.80
C GLY A 57 13.72 4.43 8.33
N VAL A 58 13.71 5.48 9.16
CA VAL A 58 14.92 6.06 9.75
C VAL A 58 15.67 5.02 10.58
N TRP A 59 14.96 4.24 11.41
CA TRP A 59 15.58 3.14 12.14
C TRP A 59 16.21 2.10 11.20
N ARG A 60 15.53 1.70 10.13
CA ARG A 60 16.08 0.75 9.14
C ARG A 60 17.28 1.32 8.38
N ALA A 61 17.34 2.64 8.15
CA ALA A 61 18.52 3.30 7.60
C ALA A 61 19.74 3.12 8.53
N PHE A 62 19.56 3.36 9.84
CA PHE A 62 20.62 3.17 10.84
C PHE A 62 21.01 1.69 11.02
N ALA A 63 20.08 0.76 10.80
CA ALA A 63 20.35 -0.68 10.82
C ALA A 63 21.07 -1.20 9.55
N GLY A 64 21.47 -0.32 8.63
CA GLY A 64 22.27 -0.67 7.45
C GLY A 64 21.47 -0.93 6.17
N SER A 65 20.16 -0.62 6.14
CA SER A 65 19.34 -0.82 4.94
C SER A 65 18.70 0.49 4.46
N ILE A 66 19.47 1.28 3.71
CA ILE A 66 18.99 2.52 3.09
C ILE A 66 17.83 2.28 2.10
N LEU A 67 17.82 1.14 1.41
CA LEU A 67 16.74 0.77 0.49
C LEU A 67 15.39 0.66 1.22
N GLN A 68 15.41 0.11 2.43
CA GLN A 68 14.20 0.00 3.24
C GLN A 68 13.74 1.35 3.79
N PHE A 69 14.65 2.31 4.00
CA PHE A 69 14.25 3.69 4.28
C PHE A 69 13.46 4.30 3.13
N PHE A 70 13.96 4.22 1.90
CA PHE A 70 13.23 4.74 0.73
C PHE A 70 11.91 4.01 0.48
N LEU A 71 11.86 2.71 0.74
CA LEU A 71 10.62 1.93 0.65
C LEU A 71 9.58 2.42 1.68
N MET A 72 9.99 2.62 2.93
CA MET A 72 9.10 3.13 3.98
C MET A 72 8.68 4.59 3.73
N LEU A 73 9.57 5.40 3.15
CA LEU A 73 9.25 6.74 2.69
C LEU A 73 8.17 6.71 1.59
N GLY A 74 8.30 5.79 0.63
CA GLY A 74 7.29 5.57 -0.42
C GLY A 74 5.92 5.19 0.16
N PHE A 75 5.89 4.31 1.16
CA PHE A 75 4.65 3.97 1.86
C PHE A 75 4.07 5.16 2.65
N ALA A 76 4.90 5.97 3.30
CA ALA A 76 4.43 7.16 3.99
C ALA A 76 3.76 8.16 3.02
N VAL A 77 4.36 8.38 1.85
CA VAL A 77 3.78 9.23 0.81
C VAL A 77 2.45 8.64 0.29
N LEU A 78 2.40 7.34 0.00
CA LEU A 78 1.18 6.67 -0.45
C LEU A 78 0.04 6.76 0.58
N VAL A 79 0.34 6.68 1.88
CA VAL A 79 -0.67 6.82 2.93
C VAL A 79 -1.23 8.24 2.99
N THR A 80 -0.40 9.26 2.76
CA THR A 80 -0.83 10.67 2.81
C THR A 80 -1.47 11.20 1.53
N GLN A 81 -1.12 10.64 0.38
CA GLN A 81 -1.54 11.13 -0.94
C GLN A 81 -2.19 10.05 -1.81
N GLY A 82 -2.63 8.95 -1.21
CA GLY A 82 -3.13 7.78 -1.95
C GLY A 82 -4.26 8.10 -2.91
N THR A 83 -5.22 8.92 -2.49
CA THR A 83 -6.35 9.37 -3.33
C THR A 83 -5.88 10.18 -4.53
N THR A 84 -5.02 11.19 -4.31
CA THR A 84 -4.46 12.02 -5.38
C THR A 84 -3.61 11.22 -6.36
N ILE A 85 -2.84 10.23 -5.88
CA ILE A 85 -2.04 9.34 -6.73
C ILE A 85 -2.97 8.46 -7.58
N ILE A 86 -4.02 7.88 -7.00
CA ILE A 86 -5.00 7.06 -7.73
C ILE A 86 -5.73 7.90 -8.78
N GLU A 87 -6.15 9.11 -8.43
CA GLU A 87 -6.79 10.06 -9.36
C GLU A 87 -5.85 10.45 -10.49
N THR A 88 -4.59 10.74 -10.20
CA THR A 88 -3.56 11.08 -11.20
C THR A 88 -3.26 9.91 -12.13
N ILE A 89 -3.18 8.68 -11.59
CA ILE A 89 -3.01 7.46 -12.40
C ILE A 89 -4.23 7.26 -13.30
N ASN A 90 -5.45 7.35 -12.76
CA ASN A 90 -6.66 7.21 -13.57
C ASN A 90 -6.74 8.27 -14.67
N ALA A 91 -6.39 9.53 -14.38
CA ALA A 91 -6.32 10.61 -15.37
C ALA A 91 -5.19 10.46 -16.39
N ALA A 92 -4.14 9.68 -16.10
CA ALA A 92 -3.07 9.38 -17.06
C ALA A 92 -3.37 8.14 -17.91
N THR A 93 -4.35 7.31 -17.50
CA THR A 93 -4.69 6.05 -18.17
C THR A 93 -5.95 6.16 -19.04
N PHE A 94 -6.77 7.19 -18.84
CA PHE A 94 -7.98 7.52 -19.60
C PHE A 94 -7.89 8.95 -20.15
#